data_AF-A0A4E0RBE4-F1
#
_entry.id   AF-A0A4E0RBE4-F1
#
_cell.length_a   1.000
_cell.length_b   1.000
_cell.length_c   1.000
_cell.angle_alpha   90.00
_cell.angle_beta   90.00
_cell.angle_gamma   90.00
#
_symmetry.space_group_name_H-M   'P 1'
#
loop_
_entity.id
_entity.type
_entity.pdbx_description
1 polymer ?
#
loop_
_entity_poly.entity_id
_entity_poly.type
_entity_poly.pdbx_seq_one_letter_code
_entity_poly.pdbx_strand_id
1 'polypeptide(L)'
;MDFVLKNLRRRLFRSRHATVLLEDELKRLKQTIQSLVIHGESNSLLIVGRRGVGKKSLLSQALQEVKEDPLVRKNLLKVELNGLVHTDDRHALRAMARQLHRESLLSESTESLDGNSIGLPFSQQLQWFLEGLRSGEGASMSLLIVLYEFDLFALHRNQILLYNLFDCCQCTDTPICVIGVTCRLVPIVARLGSDKTRIEPVEFIDSLCALRQDAKINSLSGLCILELLLIATLVKLQDISASQPVNFEVLYSEYAKFCRTQCPSYLYDKPVVFKALDNLIESELVVSGKEALAISAGNNSYRTANSAVIQMPNYKPLFSFVSTETLTECLDAYPNCPVELRFWVHSRTY
;
A
#
# COMPACT_ATOMS: atom_id res chain seq x y z
N MET A 1 2.74 -41.17 16.04
CA MET A 1 3.29 -39.81 15.86
C MET A 1 2.74 -39.14 14.60
N ASP A 2 2.75 -39.81 13.44
CA ASP A 2 2.27 -39.22 12.18
C ASP A 2 0.79 -38.83 12.14
N PHE A 3 -0.09 -39.58 12.82
CA PHE A 3 -1.52 -39.23 12.90
C PHE A 3 -1.75 -37.92 13.67
N VAL A 4 -1.00 -37.70 14.76
CA VAL A 4 -1.06 -36.48 15.56
C VAL A 4 -0.50 -35.31 14.76
N LEU A 5 0.65 -35.48 14.12
CA LEU A 5 1.24 -34.47 13.23
C LEU A 5 0.31 -34.11 12.06
N LYS A 6 -0.32 -35.12 11.44
CA LYS A 6 -1.29 -34.92 10.36
C LYS A 6 -2.53 -34.16 10.83
N ASN A 7 -3.05 -34.48 12.02
CA ASN A 7 -4.18 -33.74 12.61
C ASN A 7 -3.82 -32.33 13.05
N LEU A 8 -2.63 -32.11 13.62
CA LEU A 8 -2.14 -30.78 14.00
C LEU A 8 -1.90 -29.91 12.77
N ARG A 9 -1.22 -30.43 11.73
CA ARG A 9 -1.08 -29.73 10.44
C ARG A 9 -2.45 -29.43 9.85
N ARG A 10 -3.36 -30.40 9.85
CA ARG A 10 -4.73 -30.19 9.34
C ARG A 10 -5.50 -29.15 10.15
N ARG A 11 -5.30 -29.06 11.47
CA ARG A 11 -5.88 -27.99 12.30
C ARG A 11 -5.24 -26.66 11.96
N LEU A 12 -3.92 -26.51 12.04
CA LEU A 12 -3.20 -25.26 11.78
C LEU A 12 -3.50 -24.67 10.40
N PHE A 13 -3.49 -25.49 9.35
CA PHE A 13 -3.74 -25.04 7.97
C PHE A 13 -5.23 -24.95 7.60
N ARG A 14 -6.16 -25.33 8.48
CA ARG A 14 -7.59 -25.14 8.20
C ARG A 14 -8.00 -23.69 8.44
N SER A 15 -8.91 -23.21 7.60
CA SER A 15 -9.51 -21.88 7.69
C SER A 15 -10.59 -21.74 8.78
N ARG A 16 -10.92 -22.82 9.50
CA ARG A 16 -12.00 -22.83 10.51
C ARG A 16 -11.41 -23.03 11.89
N HIS A 17 -10.98 -21.94 12.49
CA HIS A 17 -10.57 -21.87 13.90
C HIS A 17 -11.65 -21.16 14.68
N ALA A 18 -11.96 -21.65 15.87
CA ALA A 18 -12.80 -20.92 16.80
C ALA A 18 -12.03 -19.67 17.24
N THR A 19 -12.66 -18.49 17.14
CA THR A 19 -12.08 -17.29 17.73
C THR A 19 -12.18 -17.37 19.24
N VAL A 20 -11.06 -17.26 19.92
CA VAL A 20 -10.99 -17.17 21.38
C VAL A 20 -10.60 -15.72 21.71
N LEU A 21 -11.14 -15.16 22.80
CA LEU A 21 -10.82 -13.80 23.31
C LEU A 21 -11.44 -12.61 22.52
N LEU A 22 -12.40 -12.84 21.63
CA LEU A 22 -13.08 -11.78 20.85
C LEU A 22 -14.61 -11.89 20.92
N GLU A 23 -15.12 -12.32 22.08
CA GLU A 23 -16.55 -12.64 22.24
C GLU A 23 -17.44 -11.39 22.18
N ASP A 24 -16.98 -10.27 22.76
CA ASP A 24 -17.70 -9.00 22.75
C ASP A 24 -17.79 -8.40 21.34
N GLU A 25 -16.68 -8.43 20.59
CA GLU A 25 -16.65 -7.97 19.19
C GLU A 25 -17.48 -8.87 18.28
N LEU A 26 -17.43 -10.18 18.51
CA LEU A 26 -18.27 -11.14 17.80
C LEU A 26 -19.75 -10.86 18.06
N LYS A 27 -20.13 -10.62 19.32
CA LYS A 27 -21.50 -10.28 19.71
C LYS A 27 -21.97 -8.98 19.05
N ARG A 28 -21.13 -7.95 19.04
CA ARG A 28 -21.43 -6.66 18.38
C ARG A 28 -21.62 -6.84 16.88
N LEU A 29 -20.73 -7.59 16.22
CA LEU A 29 -20.83 -7.84 14.78
C LEU A 29 -22.10 -8.62 14.41
N LYS A 30 -22.47 -9.62 15.23
CA LYS A 30 -23.73 -10.36 15.08
C LYS A 30 -24.93 -9.44 15.19
N GLN A 31 -24.99 -8.62 16.23
CA GLN A 31 -26.08 -7.68 16.44
C GLN A 31 -26.25 -6.75 15.25
N THR A 32 -25.15 -6.19 14.71
CA THR A 32 -25.23 -5.32 13.52
C THR A 32 -25.77 -6.05 12.29
N ILE A 33 -25.33 -7.29 12.03
CA ILE A 33 -25.82 -8.07 10.88
C ILE A 33 -27.28 -8.49 11.09
N GLN A 34 -27.68 -8.83 12.32
CA GLN A 34 -29.07 -9.15 12.64
C GLN A 34 -29.97 -7.92 12.49
N SER A 35 -29.57 -6.75 13.00
CA SER A 35 -30.33 -5.51 12.84
C SER A 35 -30.49 -5.11 11.37
N LEU A 36 -29.48 -5.33 10.54
CA LEU A 36 -29.58 -5.10 9.09
C LEU A 36 -30.74 -5.90 8.48
N VAL A 37 -30.87 -7.18 8.82
CA VAL A 37 -31.84 -8.08 8.16
C VAL A 37 -33.23 -8.02 8.80
N ILE A 38 -33.29 -7.85 10.13
CA ILE A 38 -34.56 -7.84 10.88
C ILE A 38 -35.19 -6.45 10.87
N HIS A 39 -34.40 -5.41 11.12
CA HIS A 39 -34.87 -4.03 11.24
C HIS A 39 -34.68 -3.22 9.94
N GLY A 40 -33.89 -3.72 8.98
CA GLY A 40 -33.59 -2.98 7.76
C GLY A 40 -32.62 -1.82 7.98
N GLU A 41 -31.86 -1.83 9.07
CA GLU A 41 -30.96 -0.73 9.43
C GLU A 41 -29.65 -0.79 8.63
N SER A 42 -29.46 0.20 7.75
CA SER A 42 -28.19 0.40 7.05
C SER A 42 -27.10 0.87 8.02
N ASN A 43 -25.96 0.19 8.02
CA ASN A 43 -24.87 0.45 8.97
C ASN A 43 -23.50 0.33 8.30
N SER A 44 -22.54 1.16 8.69
CA SER A 44 -21.14 1.01 8.29
C SER A 44 -20.28 0.61 9.49
N LEU A 45 -19.35 -0.32 9.28
CA LEU A 45 -18.44 -0.81 10.32
C LEU A 45 -17.02 -0.93 9.77
N LEU A 46 -16.03 -0.62 10.62
CA LEU A 46 -14.63 -0.74 10.27
C LEU A 46 -13.92 -1.64 11.29
N ILE A 47 -13.44 -2.80 10.83
CA ILE A 47 -12.67 -3.76 11.63
C ILE A 47 -11.18 -3.47 11.45
N VAL A 48 -10.55 -3.02 12.53
CA VAL A 48 -9.14 -2.65 12.57
C VAL A 48 -8.35 -3.64 13.41
N GLY A 49 -7.15 -3.98 12.95
CA GLY A 49 -6.22 -4.81 13.72
C GLY A 49 -5.01 -5.22 12.91
N ARG A 50 -3.93 -5.64 13.58
CA ARG A 50 -2.70 -6.10 12.90
C ARG A 50 -2.98 -7.29 11.97
N ARG A 51 -2.11 -7.52 10.98
CA ARG A 51 -2.21 -8.72 10.14
C ARG A 51 -2.01 -9.97 11.02
N GLY A 52 -2.77 -11.02 10.76
CA GLY A 52 -2.68 -12.28 11.51
C GLY A 52 -3.62 -12.42 12.72
N VAL A 53 -4.29 -11.37 13.19
CA VAL A 53 -5.19 -11.44 14.37
C VAL A 53 -6.54 -12.14 14.12
N GLY A 54 -6.76 -12.70 12.94
CA GLY A 54 -7.98 -13.47 12.65
C GLY A 54 -9.22 -12.66 12.29
N LYS A 55 -9.11 -11.39 11.86
CA LYS A 55 -10.25 -10.53 11.47
C LYS A 55 -11.23 -11.20 10.48
N LYS A 56 -10.70 -11.85 9.44
CA LYS A 56 -11.51 -12.61 8.48
C LYS A 56 -12.18 -13.83 9.11
N SER A 57 -11.51 -14.49 10.06
CA SER A 57 -12.06 -15.63 10.80
C SER A 57 -13.23 -15.18 11.66
N LEU A 58 -13.11 -14.05 12.38
CA LEU A 58 -14.19 -13.46 13.17
C LEU A 58 -15.42 -13.15 12.33
N LEU A 59 -15.24 -12.48 11.19
CA LEU A 59 -16.35 -12.18 10.27
C LEU A 59 -16.99 -13.44 9.69
N SER A 60 -16.17 -14.44 9.35
CA SER A 60 -16.66 -15.73 8.83
C SER A 60 -17.44 -16.51 9.89
N GLN A 61 -16.99 -16.48 11.14
CA GLN A 61 -17.67 -17.12 12.27
C GLN A 61 -19.01 -16.44 12.57
N ALA A 62 -19.02 -15.11 12.70
CA ALA A 62 -20.25 -14.38 12.93
C ALA A 62 -21.29 -14.61 11.84
N LEU A 63 -20.86 -14.64 10.57
CA LEU A 63 -21.75 -14.96 9.45
C LEU A 63 -22.25 -16.40 9.47
N GLN A 64 -21.45 -17.35 9.95
CA GLN A 64 -21.87 -18.73 10.06
C GLN A 64 -22.98 -18.88 11.12
N GLU A 65 -22.79 -18.22 12.27
CA GLU A 65 -23.74 -18.27 13.40
C GLU A 65 -25.02 -17.48 13.07
N VAL A 66 -24.93 -16.32 12.42
CA VAL A 66 -26.11 -15.54 12.01
C VAL A 66 -26.91 -16.23 10.89
N LYS A 67 -26.26 -17.08 10.07
CA LYS A 67 -26.94 -17.88 9.04
C LYS A 67 -27.69 -19.11 9.58
N GLU A 68 -27.58 -19.39 10.87
CA GLU A 68 -28.42 -20.40 11.53
C GLU A 68 -29.90 -19.96 11.53
N ASP A 69 -30.15 -18.64 11.58
CA ASP A 69 -31.49 -18.08 11.47
C ASP A 69 -32.01 -18.17 10.02
N PRO A 70 -33.16 -18.83 9.77
CA PRO A 70 -33.66 -19.08 8.41
C PRO A 70 -34.09 -17.81 7.68
N LEU A 71 -34.57 -16.79 8.42
CA LEU A 71 -34.91 -15.47 7.89
C LEU A 71 -33.68 -14.78 7.32
N VAL A 72 -32.57 -14.83 8.06
CA VAL A 72 -31.32 -14.20 7.65
C VAL A 72 -30.72 -14.93 6.45
N ARG A 73 -30.77 -16.25 6.45
CA ARG A 73 -30.28 -17.06 5.33
C ARG A 73 -30.99 -16.75 4.01
N LYS A 74 -32.30 -16.50 4.03
CA LYS A 74 -33.08 -16.21 2.81
C LYS A 74 -32.87 -14.77 2.33
N ASN A 75 -32.76 -13.81 3.25
CA ASN A 75 -32.83 -12.39 2.91
C ASN A 75 -31.46 -11.69 2.83
N LEU A 76 -30.37 -12.33 3.25
CA LEU A 76 -29.03 -11.75 3.26
C LEU A 76 -28.24 -12.10 2.00
N LEU A 77 -27.91 -11.07 1.20
CA LEU A 77 -26.95 -11.15 0.11
C LEU A 77 -25.59 -10.68 0.59
N LYS A 78 -24.55 -11.46 0.31
CA LYS A 78 -23.18 -11.16 0.73
C LYS A 78 -22.29 -10.92 -0.49
N VAL A 79 -21.55 -9.84 -0.46
CA VAL A 79 -20.53 -9.49 -1.45
C VAL A 79 -19.20 -9.27 -0.74
N GLU A 80 -18.14 -9.92 -1.22
CA GLU A 80 -16.78 -9.71 -0.74
C GLU A 80 -15.93 -9.08 -1.83
N LEU A 81 -15.34 -7.92 -1.54
CA LEU A 81 -14.37 -7.26 -2.39
C LEU A 81 -13.02 -7.22 -1.69
N ASN A 82 -11.95 -7.35 -2.47
CA ASN A 82 -10.58 -7.23 -2.00
C ASN A 82 -9.86 -6.13 -2.77
N GLY A 83 -9.30 -5.14 -2.09
CA GLY A 83 -8.61 -4.01 -2.71
C GLY A 83 -7.32 -4.40 -3.45
N LEU A 84 -6.75 -5.58 -3.15
CA LEU A 84 -5.62 -6.13 -3.92
C LEU A 84 -6.04 -6.67 -5.29
N VAL A 85 -7.30 -7.09 -5.44
CA VAL A 85 -7.83 -7.66 -6.68
C VAL A 85 -8.57 -6.59 -7.48
N HIS A 86 -9.33 -5.73 -6.80
CA HIS A 86 -10.12 -4.68 -7.42
C HIS A 86 -9.39 -3.36 -7.27
N THR A 87 -8.45 -3.09 -8.18
CA THR A 87 -7.62 -1.88 -8.19
C THR A 87 -8.32 -0.64 -8.76
N ASP A 88 -9.54 -0.81 -9.29
CA ASP A 88 -10.34 0.23 -9.90
C ASP A 88 -11.82 0.02 -9.58
N ASP A 89 -12.56 1.11 -9.41
CA ASP A 89 -13.97 1.12 -8.98
C ASP A 89 -14.88 0.43 -9.99
N ARG A 90 -14.58 0.56 -11.29
CA ARG A 90 -15.33 -0.15 -12.35
C ARG A 90 -15.18 -1.67 -12.25
N HIS A 91 -13.99 -2.15 -11.89
CA HIS A 91 -13.73 -3.57 -11.69
C HIS A 91 -14.42 -4.08 -10.42
N ALA A 92 -14.42 -3.29 -9.36
CA ALA A 92 -15.16 -3.59 -8.13
C ALA A 92 -16.65 -3.75 -8.40
N LEU A 93 -17.28 -2.79 -9.09
CA LEU A 93 -18.71 -2.83 -9.41
C LEU A 93 -19.11 -4.05 -10.26
N ARG A 94 -18.32 -4.35 -11.30
CA ARG A 94 -18.52 -5.58 -12.10
C ARG A 94 -18.45 -6.82 -11.21
N ALA A 95 -17.44 -6.92 -10.35
CA ALA A 95 -17.30 -8.06 -9.44
C ALA A 95 -18.45 -8.18 -8.44
N MET A 96 -19.01 -7.06 -7.95
CA MET A 96 -20.23 -7.08 -7.13
C MET A 96 -21.40 -7.68 -7.90
N ALA A 97 -21.61 -7.27 -9.15
CA ALA A 97 -22.70 -7.80 -9.97
C ALA A 97 -22.53 -9.27 -10.33
N ARG A 98 -21.29 -9.72 -10.57
CA ARG A 98 -20.98 -11.15 -10.76
C ARG A 98 -21.35 -11.96 -9.53
N GLN A 99 -20.98 -11.49 -8.33
CA GLN A 99 -21.26 -12.19 -7.08
C GLN A 99 -22.75 -12.26 -6.74
N LEU A 100 -23.56 -11.31 -7.21
CA LEU A 100 -25.01 -11.34 -7.05
C LEU A 100 -25.74 -12.07 -8.21
N HIS A 101 -25.01 -12.78 -9.08
CA HIS A 101 -25.54 -13.53 -10.23
C HIS A 101 -26.43 -12.68 -11.17
N ARG A 102 -26.11 -11.39 -11.29
CA ARG A 102 -26.86 -10.41 -12.10
C ARG A 102 -25.98 -9.73 -13.14
N GLU A 103 -25.14 -10.53 -13.79
CA GLU A 103 -24.29 -10.06 -14.89
C GLU A 103 -25.12 -9.53 -16.07
N SER A 104 -26.30 -10.11 -16.32
CA SER A 104 -27.22 -9.70 -17.39
C SER A 104 -27.63 -8.23 -17.31
N LEU A 105 -27.66 -7.67 -16.09
CA LEU A 105 -27.99 -6.27 -15.89
C LEU A 105 -26.83 -5.37 -16.37
N LEU A 106 -25.59 -5.75 -16.07
CA LEU A 106 -24.44 -4.93 -16.50
C LEU A 106 -24.12 -5.09 -17.99
N SER A 107 -24.39 -6.23 -18.62
CA SER A 107 -24.15 -6.42 -20.06
C SER A 107 -25.05 -5.55 -20.94
N GLU A 108 -26.30 -5.31 -20.56
CA GLU A 108 -27.22 -4.43 -21.33
C GLU A 108 -26.74 -2.97 -21.37
N SER A 109 -26.02 -2.51 -20.35
CA SER A 109 -25.40 -1.18 -20.35
C SER A 109 -24.05 -1.12 -21.08
N THR A 110 -23.50 -2.27 -21.49
CA THR A 110 -22.18 -2.36 -22.14
C THR A 110 -22.26 -2.85 -23.59
N GLU A 111 -23.38 -3.44 -24.03
CA GLU A 111 -23.58 -3.96 -25.38
C GLU A 111 -24.71 -3.23 -26.11
N SER A 112 -24.44 -1.99 -26.54
CA SER A 112 -25.06 -1.44 -27.74
C SER A 112 -23.95 -1.04 -28.72
N LEU A 113 -24.05 -1.58 -29.93
CA LEU A 113 -23.04 -1.66 -30.98
C LEU A 113 -22.71 -0.33 -31.70
N ASP A 114 -22.95 0.82 -31.07
CA ASP A 114 -22.65 2.13 -31.68
C ASP A 114 -21.76 2.96 -30.75
N GLY A 115 -20.60 3.36 -31.27
CA GLY A 115 -19.49 3.99 -30.56
C GLY A 115 -19.72 5.41 -30.03
N ASN A 116 -20.90 5.70 -29.47
CA ASN A 116 -21.19 6.99 -28.85
C ASN A 116 -22.22 6.95 -27.70
N SER A 117 -22.16 5.93 -26.85
CA SER A 117 -22.91 5.91 -25.59
C SER A 117 -22.04 6.40 -24.42
N ILE A 118 -22.38 7.58 -23.90
CA ILE A 118 -21.88 8.06 -22.61
C ILE A 118 -22.36 7.03 -21.57
N GLY A 119 -21.46 6.17 -21.11
CA GLY A 119 -21.78 5.21 -20.05
C GLY A 119 -22.36 5.94 -18.84
N LEU A 120 -23.37 5.35 -18.21
CA LEU A 120 -24.04 5.92 -17.04
C LEU A 120 -22.98 6.27 -15.96
N PRO A 121 -23.16 7.40 -15.23
CA PRO A 121 -22.35 7.70 -14.07
C PRO A 121 -22.35 6.53 -13.08
N PHE A 122 -21.24 6.33 -12.38
CA PHE A 122 -21.08 5.22 -11.43
C PHE A 122 -22.22 5.14 -10.41
N SER A 123 -22.66 6.29 -9.89
CA SER A 123 -23.77 6.40 -8.94
C SER A 123 -25.07 5.83 -9.51
N GLN A 124 -25.40 6.17 -10.77
CA GLN A 124 -26.60 5.69 -11.44
C GLN A 124 -26.52 4.19 -11.75
N GLN A 125 -25.33 3.70 -12.11
CA GLN A 125 -25.10 2.27 -12.33
C GLN A 125 -25.27 1.46 -11.02
N LEU A 126 -24.77 1.98 -9.91
CA LEU A 126 -24.94 1.37 -8.59
C LEU A 126 -26.40 1.44 -8.12
N GLN A 127 -27.07 2.58 -8.28
CA GLN A 127 -28.45 2.76 -7.89
C GLN A 127 -29.37 1.79 -8.66
N TRP A 128 -29.20 1.71 -9.98
CA TRP A 128 -29.96 0.76 -10.80
C TRP A 128 -29.69 -0.70 -10.39
N PHE A 129 -28.44 -1.03 -10.07
CA PHE A 129 -28.07 -2.34 -9.53
C PHE A 129 -28.79 -2.65 -8.21
N LEU A 130 -28.87 -1.67 -7.30
CA LEU A 130 -29.56 -1.79 -6.01
C LEU A 130 -31.09 -1.86 -6.18
N GLU A 131 -31.67 -1.09 -7.09
CA GLU A 131 -33.09 -1.15 -7.44
C GLU A 131 -33.47 -2.53 -7.95
N GLY A 132 -32.63 -3.15 -8.77
CA GLY A 132 -32.84 -4.53 -9.17
C GLY A 132 -33.01 -5.46 -7.97
N LEU A 133 -32.32 -5.25 -6.83
CA LEU A 133 -32.37 -6.13 -5.64
C LEU A 133 -33.72 -6.08 -4.93
N ARG A 134 -34.56 -5.11 -5.26
CA ARG A 134 -35.98 -5.04 -4.89
C ARG A 134 -36.77 -6.01 -5.78
N SER A 135 -36.68 -7.31 -5.50
CA SER A 135 -37.62 -8.29 -6.09
C SER A 135 -39.04 -7.96 -5.63
N GLY A 136 -40.02 -8.02 -6.54
CA GLY A 136 -41.42 -7.61 -6.36
C GLY A 136 -42.27 -8.40 -5.36
N GLU A 137 -41.65 -9.08 -4.38
CA GLU A 137 -42.32 -9.82 -3.31
C GLU A 137 -42.05 -9.20 -1.93
N GLY A 138 -42.36 -7.92 -1.73
CA GLY A 138 -42.62 -7.29 -0.42
C GLY A 138 -41.52 -7.32 0.68
N ALA A 139 -40.41 -8.04 0.49
CA ALA A 139 -39.29 -8.14 1.42
C ALA A 139 -38.02 -7.67 0.70
N SER A 140 -37.51 -6.51 1.10
CA SER A 140 -36.24 -5.99 0.60
C SER A 140 -35.10 -6.92 1.03
N MET A 141 -34.36 -7.44 0.05
CA MET A 141 -33.14 -8.19 0.32
C MET A 141 -32.11 -7.25 0.94
N SER A 142 -31.42 -7.71 1.98
CA SER A 142 -30.37 -6.95 2.66
C SER A 142 -29.01 -7.26 2.05
N LEU A 143 -28.24 -6.22 1.74
CA LEU A 143 -26.93 -6.35 1.11
C LEU A 143 -25.82 -6.09 2.12
N LEU A 144 -24.99 -7.11 2.36
CA LEU A 144 -23.77 -7.02 3.15
C LEU A 144 -22.55 -6.99 2.24
N ILE A 145 -21.81 -5.89 2.27
CA ILE A 145 -20.60 -5.67 1.50
C ILE A 145 -19.40 -5.71 2.44
N VAL A 146 -18.47 -6.63 2.21
CA VAL A 146 -17.23 -6.75 2.98
C VAL A 146 -16.06 -6.29 2.10
N LEU A 147 -15.37 -5.25 2.53
CA LEU A 147 -14.22 -4.65 1.83
C LEU A 147 -12.93 -5.04 2.54
N TYR A 148 -12.17 -5.98 1.99
CA TYR A 148 -10.84 -6.37 2.48
C TYR A 148 -9.75 -5.43 1.95
N GLU A 149 -8.77 -5.12 2.81
CA GLU A 149 -7.74 -4.11 2.55
C GLU A 149 -8.40 -2.78 2.17
N PHE A 150 -9.31 -2.33 3.05
CA PHE A 150 -10.11 -1.12 2.86
C PHE A 150 -9.27 0.12 2.51
N ASP A 151 -8.06 0.21 3.04
CA ASP A 151 -7.08 1.26 2.76
C ASP A 151 -6.72 1.40 1.27
N LEU A 152 -6.76 0.30 0.50
CA LEU A 152 -6.51 0.35 -0.94
C LEU A 152 -7.67 1.00 -1.70
N PHE A 153 -8.92 0.77 -1.27
CA PHE A 153 -10.08 1.45 -1.86
C PHE A 153 -10.06 2.96 -1.55
N ALA A 154 -9.56 3.35 -0.38
CA ALA A 154 -9.37 4.77 -0.05
C ALA A 154 -8.28 5.45 -0.91
N LEU A 155 -7.40 4.66 -1.54
CA LEU A 155 -6.37 5.16 -2.44
C LEU A 155 -6.87 5.35 -3.88
N HIS A 156 -8.05 4.81 -4.23
CA HIS A 156 -8.60 4.97 -5.57
C HIS A 156 -8.84 6.44 -5.91
N ARG A 157 -8.71 6.79 -7.19
CA ARG A 157 -8.91 8.16 -7.69
C ARG A 157 -10.32 8.63 -7.32
N ASN A 158 -10.41 9.72 -6.55
CA ASN A 158 -11.66 10.34 -6.08
C ASN A 158 -12.55 9.47 -5.18
N GLN A 159 -12.09 8.28 -4.74
CA GLN A 159 -12.81 7.42 -3.79
C GLN A 159 -14.29 7.17 -4.15
N ILE A 160 -14.59 7.02 -5.44
CA ILE A 160 -15.96 7.05 -5.96
C ILE A 160 -16.77 5.89 -5.38
N LEU A 161 -16.23 4.67 -5.37
CA LEU A 161 -16.91 3.51 -4.79
C LEU A 161 -17.30 3.73 -3.32
N LEU A 162 -16.36 4.21 -2.50
CA LEU A 162 -16.60 4.41 -1.07
C LEU A 162 -17.63 5.50 -0.80
N TYR A 163 -17.52 6.63 -1.51
CA TYR A 163 -18.48 7.72 -1.40
C TYR A 163 -19.90 7.25 -1.70
N ASN A 164 -20.09 6.55 -2.83
CA ASN A 164 -21.40 6.06 -3.22
C ASN A 164 -21.93 4.97 -2.29
N LEU A 165 -21.10 4.04 -1.82
CA LEU A 165 -21.53 3.02 -0.86
C LEU A 165 -21.98 3.63 0.47
N PHE A 166 -21.28 4.65 0.97
CA PHE A 166 -21.66 5.32 2.21
C PHE A 166 -22.86 6.25 2.05
N ASP A 167 -23.05 6.86 0.88
CA ASP A 167 -24.27 7.59 0.55
C ASP A 167 -25.48 6.64 0.53
N CYS A 168 -25.34 5.47 -0.11
CA CYS A 168 -26.38 4.44 -0.09
C CYS A 168 -26.66 3.89 1.32
N CYS A 169 -25.69 3.86 2.23
CA CYS A 169 -25.94 3.53 3.63
C CYS A 169 -26.79 4.57 4.36
N GLN A 170 -26.83 5.82 3.91
CA GLN A 170 -27.68 6.87 4.49
C GLN A 170 -29.10 6.83 3.91
N CYS A 171 -29.27 6.28 2.71
CA CYS A 171 -30.58 6.07 2.11
C CYS A 171 -31.36 4.93 2.80
N THR A 172 -32.67 5.11 2.95
CA THR A 172 -33.59 4.10 3.53
C THR A 172 -34.08 3.07 2.52
N ASP A 173 -33.68 3.23 1.26
CA ASP A 173 -34.29 2.52 0.13
C ASP A 173 -33.89 1.05 0.05
N THR A 174 -32.63 0.75 0.33
CA THR A 174 -32.11 -0.62 0.34
C THR A 174 -31.24 -0.81 1.57
N PRO A 175 -31.54 -1.80 2.44
CA PRO A 175 -30.72 -2.04 3.62
C PRO A 175 -29.34 -2.52 3.20
N ILE A 176 -28.33 -1.68 3.41
CA ILE A 176 -26.94 -1.95 3.05
C ILE A 176 -26.07 -1.86 4.30
N CYS A 177 -25.25 -2.88 4.52
CA CYS A 177 -24.17 -2.84 5.49
C CYS A 177 -22.81 -2.93 4.82
N VAL A 178 -21.94 -1.95 5.09
CA VAL A 178 -20.57 -1.93 4.58
C VAL A 178 -19.60 -2.22 5.72
N ILE A 179 -18.89 -3.33 5.64
CA ILE A 179 -17.85 -3.72 6.60
C ILE A 179 -16.48 -3.58 5.95
N GLY A 180 -15.70 -2.58 6.37
CA GLY A 180 -14.30 -2.43 6.00
C GLY A 180 -13.39 -3.26 6.90
N VAL A 181 -12.39 -3.93 6.32
CA VAL A 181 -11.34 -4.63 7.06
C VAL A 181 -9.99 -4.09 6.61
N THR A 182 -9.22 -3.50 7.53
CA THR A 182 -7.87 -2.98 7.21
C THR A 182 -6.88 -3.26 8.34
N CYS A 183 -5.60 -3.30 7.97
CA CYS A 183 -4.48 -3.45 8.89
C CYS A 183 -3.68 -2.16 9.13
N ARG A 184 -3.96 -1.08 8.40
CA ARG A 184 -3.08 0.10 8.30
C ARG A 184 -3.47 1.29 9.19
N LEU A 185 -4.34 1.09 10.18
CA LEU A 185 -4.93 2.20 10.94
C LEU A 185 -4.33 2.46 12.34
N VAL A 186 -3.15 1.92 12.65
CA VAL A 186 -2.46 2.26 13.92
C VAL A 186 -2.24 3.78 14.06
N PRO A 187 -1.87 4.56 13.01
CA PRO A 187 -1.67 6.01 13.16
C PRO A 187 -2.96 6.80 13.35
N ILE A 188 -4.05 6.44 12.65
CA ILE A 188 -5.35 7.13 12.75
C ILE A 188 -5.98 6.86 14.12
N VAL A 189 -5.95 5.61 14.57
CA VAL A 189 -6.52 5.24 15.87
C VAL A 189 -5.68 5.81 17.02
N ALA A 190 -4.35 5.94 16.87
CA ALA A 190 -3.51 6.63 17.84
C ALA A 190 -3.79 8.14 17.95
N ARG A 191 -4.41 8.75 16.92
CA ARG A 191 -4.83 10.16 16.93
C ARG A 191 -6.26 10.36 17.45
N LEU A 192 -7.01 9.28 17.68
CA LEU A 192 -8.32 9.33 18.34
C LEU A 192 -8.12 9.45 19.85
N GLY A 193 -8.78 10.42 20.45
CA GLY A 193 -8.73 10.72 21.89
C GLY A 193 -10.03 11.33 22.37
N SER A 194 -10.07 11.81 23.61
CA SER A 194 -11.23 12.55 24.16
C SER A 194 -11.63 13.75 23.30
N ASP A 195 -10.65 14.36 22.63
CA ASP A 195 -10.81 15.62 21.92
C ASP A 195 -11.18 15.39 20.43
N LYS A 196 -11.00 14.17 19.92
CA LYS A 196 -11.30 13.81 18.53
C LYS A 196 -11.86 12.39 18.45
N THR A 197 -13.19 12.32 18.36
CA THR A 197 -13.97 11.07 18.37
C THR A 197 -14.42 10.60 16.99
N ARG A 198 -14.22 11.42 15.95
CA ARG A 198 -14.57 11.13 14.56
C ARG A 198 -13.33 11.15 13.68
N ILE A 199 -13.26 10.16 12.81
CA ILE A 199 -12.19 10.04 11.80
C ILE A 199 -12.65 10.78 10.55
N GLU A 200 -11.85 11.73 10.08
CA GLU A 200 -12.10 12.41 8.81
C GLU A 200 -11.34 11.74 7.65
N PRO A 201 -11.87 11.78 6.41
CA PRO A 201 -11.20 11.24 5.22
C PRO A 201 -9.78 11.77 4.99
N VAL A 202 -9.49 13.01 5.38
CA VAL A 202 -8.16 13.64 5.23
C VAL A 202 -7.11 12.93 6.09
N GLU A 203 -7.47 12.42 7.27
CA GLU A 203 -6.54 11.72 8.15
C GLU A 203 -6.09 10.37 7.59
N PHE A 204 -6.91 9.78 6.72
CA PHE A 204 -6.50 8.61 5.96
C PHE A 204 -5.39 8.96 4.99
N ILE A 205 -5.47 10.12 4.33
CA ILE A 205 -4.42 10.60 3.43
C ILE A 205 -3.13 10.83 4.20
N ASP A 206 -3.17 11.57 5.31
CA ASP A 206 -1.98 11.86 6.13
C ASP A 206 -1.32 10.59 6.67
N SER A 207 -2.12 9.64 7.13
CA SER A 207 -1.62 8.37 7.66
C SER A 207 -1.07 7.48 6.56
N LEU A 208 -1.68 7.50 5.37
CA LEU A 208 -1.15 6.82 4.20
C LEU A 208 0.14 7.48 3.71
N CYS A 209 0.27 8.80 3.77
CA CYS A 209 1.50 9.54 3.46
C CYS A 209 2.63 9.17 4.44
N ALA A 210 2.34 9.12 5.75
CA ALA A 210 3.30 8.68 6.75
C ALA A 210 3.75 7.22 6.54
N LEU A 211 2.82 6.32 6.19
CA LEU A 211 3.12 4.93 5.85
C LEU A 211 3.84 4.77 4.50
N ARG A 212 3.79 5.80 3.65
CA ARG A 212 4.44 5.86 2.33
C ARG A 212 5.77 6.62 2.36
N GLN A 213 6.21 7.13 3.52
CA GLN A 213 7.55 7.67 3.63
C GLN A 213 8.54 6.64 3.12
N ASP A 214 9.36 7.08 2.15
CA ASP A 214 10.22 6.19 1.40
C ASP A 214 11.17 5.51 2.39
N ALA A 215 11.15 4.19 2.44
CA ALA A 215 12.02 3.43 3.33
C ALA A 215 13.49 3.80 3.10
N LYS A 216 13.83 4.19 1.85
CA LYS A 216 15.15 4.69 1.47
C LYS A 216 15.52 5.99 2.17
N ILE A 217 14.60 6.95 2.31
CA ILE A 217 14.84 8.23 3.02
C ILE A 217 15.07 7.96 4.51
N ASN A 218 14.31 7.04 5.11
CA ASN A 218 14.55 6.63 6.49
C ASN A 218 15.90 5.89 6.64
N SER A 219 16.30 5.07 5.65
CA SER A 219 17.63 4.44 5.64
C SER A 219 18.77 5.47 5.59
N LEU A 220 18.61 6.59 4.88
CA LEU A 220 19.64 7.65 4.82
C LEU A 220 19.97 8.24 6.19
N SER A 221 18.97 8.35 7.08
CA SER A 221 19.17 8.86 8.44
C SER A 221 19.94 7.90 9.37
N GLY A 222 20.07 6.61 8.99
CA GLY A 222 20.80 5.59 9.74
C GLY A 222 22.22 5.31 9.26
N LEU A 223 22.68 5.96 8.18
CA LEU A 223 24.01 5.75 7.62
C LEU A 223 25.12 6.31 8.49
N CYS A 224 26.33 5.76 8.41
CA CYS A 224 27.49 6.40 9.05
C CYS A 224 27.95 7.63 8.27
N ILE A 225 28.73 8.52 8.91
CA ILE A 225 29.21 9.76 8.29
C ILE A 225 30.03 9.48 7.02
N LEU A 226 30.81 8.39 6.98
CA LEU A 226 31.57 7.99 5.78
C LEU A 226 30.64 7.59 4.63
N GLU A 227 29.61 6.79 4.90
CA GLU A 227 28.61 6.38 3.91
C GLU A 227 27.81 7.60 3.39
N LEU A 228 27.48 8.54 4.27
CA LEU A 228 26.82 9.80 3.93
C LEU A 228 27.69 10.69 3.04
N LEU A 229 28.99 10.78 3.32
CA LEU A 229 29.97 11.48 2.47
C LEU A 229 30.07 10.85 1.09
N LEU A 230 30.06 9.52 1.01
CA LEU A 230 30.13 8.79 -0.26
C LEU A 230 28.87 8.97 -1.09
N ILE A 231 27.68 8.88 -0.51
CA ILE A 231 26.42 9.15 -1.21
C ILE A 231 26.37 10.60 -1.69
N ALA A 232 26.76 11.56 -0.84
CA ALA A 232 26.79 12.97 -1.24
C ALA A 232 27.73 13.22 -2.42
N THR A 233 28.92 12.61 -2.40
CA THR A 233 29.88 12.70 -3.50
C THR A 233 29.34 12.04 -4.76
N LEU A 234 28.69 10.88 -4.64
CA LEU A 234 28.13 10.15 -5.77
C LEU A 234 26.99 10.92 -6.44
N VAL A 235 26.05 11.46 -5.65
CA VAL A 235 24.94 12.28 -6.15
C VAL A 235 25.48 13.53 -6.86
N LYS A 236 26.47 14.21 -6.27
CA LYS A 236 27.11 15.38 -6.90
C LYS A 236 27.82 15.04 -8.22
N LEU A 237 28.53 13.91 -8.27
CA LEU A 237 29.19 13.44 -9.50
C LEU A 237 28.17 13.05 -10.58
N GLN A 238 27.02 12.48 -10.20
CA GLN A 238 25.93 12.18 -11.12
C GLN A 238 25.27 13.45 -11.65
N ASP A 239 25.09 14.48 -10.82
CA ASP A 239 24.58 15.79 -11.26
C ASP A 239 25.52 16.43 -12.30
N ILE A 240 26.85 16.39 -12.04
CA ILE A 240 27.87 16.88 -12.98
C ILE A 240 27.85 16.09 -14.29
N SER A 241 27.69 14.77 -14.19
CA SER A 241 27.82 13.85 -15.33
C SER A 241 26.50 13.62 -16.05
N ALA A 242 25.49 14.48 -15.86
CA ALA A 242 24.16 14.36 -16.47
C ALA A 242 23.53 12.95 -16.26
N SER A 243 23.54 12.45 -15.03
CA SER A 243 23.02 11.13 -14.63
C SER A 243 23.70 9.92 -15.28
N GLN A 244 24.92 10.09 -15.80
CA GLN A 244 25.73 8.93 -16.20
C GLN A 244 26.28 8.20 -14.97
N PRO A 245 26.42 6.86 -15.03
CA PRO A 245 26.94 6.10 -13.92
C PRO A 245 28.44 6.33 -13.73
N VAL A 246 28.88 6.40 -12.49
CA VAL A 246 30.22 6.80 -12.08
C VAL A 246 31.00 5.57 -11.61
N ASN A 247 32.32 5.50 -11.83
CA ASN A 247 33.13 4.39 -11.32
C ASN A 247 33.70 4.69 -9.90
N PHE A 248 34.18 3.66 -9.20
CA PHE A 248 34.73 3.84 -7.85
C PHE A 248 35.99 4.71 -7.82
N GLU A 249 36.83 4.64 -8.85
CA GLU A 249 38.06 5.43 -8.91
C GLU A 249 37.78 6.95 -8.97
N VAL A 250 36.81 7.37 -9.78
CA VAL A 250 36.36 8.76 -9.88
C VAL A 250 35.69 9.18 -8.57
N LEU A 251 34.81 8.32 -8.02
CA LEU A 251 34.17 8.56 -6.72
C LEU A 251 35.19 8.79 -5.61
N TYR A 252 36.19 7.91 -5.47
CA TYR A 252 37.24 8.02 -4.46
C TYR A 252 38.11 9.26 -4.69
N SER A 253 38.42 9.60 -5.94
CA SER A 253 39.26 10.77 -6.25
C SER A 253 38.60 12.08 -5.81
N GLU A 254 37.30 12.24 -6.04
CA GLU A 254 36.56 13.45 -5.66
C GLU A 254 36.29 13.49 -4.15
N TYR A 255 35.92 12.35 -3.55
CA TYR A 255 35.80 12.21 -2.10
C TYR A 255 37.12 12.57 -1.39
N ALA A 256 38.25 12.04 -1.86
CA ALA A 256 39.56 12.34 -1.26
C ALA A 256 39.96 13.80 -1.44
N LYS A 257 39.60 14.43 -2.57
CA LYS A 257 39.81 15.87 -2.81
C LYS A 257 38.98 16.72 -1.84
N PHE A 258 37.72 16.36 -1.63
CA PHE A 258 36.84 17.00 -0.65
C PHE A 258 37.38 16.86 0.78
N CYS A 259 37.72 15.65 1.22
CA CYS A 259 38.24 15.42 2.57
C CYS A 259 39.57 16.16 2.80
N ARG A 260 40.49 16.21 1.83
CA ARG A 260 41.75 16.96 2.00
C ARG A 260 41.56 18.47 2.15
N THR A 261 40.49 19.03 1.60
CA THR A 261 40.26 20.48 1.58
C THR A 261 39.39 20.95 2.72
N GLN A 262 38.32 20.22 3.02
CA GLN A 262 37.28 20.66 3.96
C GLN A 262 37.27 19.85 5.26
N CYS A 263 37.59 18.55 5.20
CA CYS A 263 37.40 17.63 6.33
C CYS A 263 38.49 16.53 6.42
N PRO A 264 39.74 16.85 6.80
CA PRO A 264 40.83 15.88 6.78
C PRO A 264 40.63 14.71 7.73
N SER A 265 39.88 14.92 8.82
CA SER A 265 39.57 13.91 9.83
C SER A 265 38.76 12.72 9.30
N TYR A 266 38.09 12.87 8.15
CA TYR A 266 37.31 11.82 7.52
C TYR A 266 37.98 11.27 6.27
N LEU A 267 39.28 11.49 6.06
CA LEU A 267 40.04 10.88 4.96
C LEU A 267 40.46 9.46 5.34
N TYR A 268 39.77 8.47 4.78
CA TYR A 268 40.07 7.05 5.01
C TYR A 268 40.82 6.41 3.85
N ASP A 269 41.54 5.33 4.15
CA ASP A 269 42.22 4.51 3.15
C ASP A 269 41.22 3.86 2.18
N LYS A 270 41.63 3.75 0.92
CA LYS A 270 40.86 3.15 -0.17
C LYS A 270 40.13 1.83 0.15
N PRO A 271 40.73 0.82 0.83
CA PRO A 271 40.00 -0.40 1.20
C PRO A 271 38.86 -0.16 2.20
N VAL A 272 39.00 0.79 3.12
CA VAL A 272 37.94 1.15 4.08
C VAL A 272 36.77 1.80 3.35
N VAL A 273 37.08 2.71 2.43
CA VAL A 273 36.08 3.38 1.60
C VAL A 273 35.37 2.41 0.67
N PHE A 274 36.10 1.44 0.10
CA PHE A 274 35.51 0.39 -0.72
C PHE A 274 34.54 -0.49 0.09
N LYS A 275 34.90 -0.84 1.34
CA LYS A 275 34.00 -1.62 2.21
C LYS A 275 32.75 -0.82 2.61
N ALA A 276 32.88 0.49 2.84
CA ALA A 276 31.72 1.36 3.07
C ALA A 276 30.81 1.45 1.83
N LEU A 277 31.39 1.46 0.63
CA LEU A 277 30.62 1.37 -0.61
C LEU A 277 29.88 0.02 -0.73
N ASP A 278 30.51 -1.10 -0.36
CA ASP A 278 29.83 -2.41 -0.35
C ASP A 278 28.58 -2.38 0.55
N ASN A 279 28.66 -1.77 1.73
CA ASN A 279 27.51 -1.61 2.63
C ASN A 279 26.38 -0.79 1.98
N LEU A 280 26.72 0.26 1.22
CA LEU A 280 25.75 1.09 0.49
C LEU A 280 25.06 0.31 -0.64
N ILE A 281 25.79 -0.60 -1.28
CA ILE A 281 25.25 -1.51 -2.30
C ILE A 281 24.34 -2.55 -1.63
N GLU A 282 24.76 -3.13 -0.51
CA GLU A 282 23.95 -4.05 0.30
C GLU A 282 22.66 -3.37 0.83
N SER A 283 22.70 -2.07 1.08
CA SER A 283 21.56 -1.26 1.51
C SER A 283 20.62 -0.81 0.37
N GLU A 284 20.90 -1.22 -0.88
CA GLU A 284 20.15 -0.87 -2.10
C GLU A 284 20.01 0.65 -2.36
N LEU A 285 20.87 1.47 -1.74
CA LEU A 285 20.96 2.90 -1.99
C LEU A 285 21.78 3.21 -3.25
N VAL A 286 22.78 2.37 -3.52
CA VAL A 286 23.65 2.43 -4.69
C VAL A 286 23.56 1.12 -5.46
N VAL A 287 23.39 1.20 -6.77
CA VAL A 287 23.38 0.04 -7.67
C VAL A 287 24.70 -0.01 -8.42
N SER A 288 25.21 -1.21 -8.69
CA SER A 288 26.43 -1.41 -9.45
C SER A 288 26.23 -2.29 -10.70
N GLY A 289 27.07 -2.09 -11.71
CA GLY A 289 27.14 -2.96 -12.89
C GLY A 289 26.04 -2.73 -13.91
N LYS A 290 25.48 -3.81 -14.47
CA LYS A 290 24.53 -3.74 -15.58
C LYS A 290 23.24 -2.99 -15.23
N GLU A 291 22.82 -3.09 -13.97
CA GLU A 291 21.64 -2.42 -13.46
C GLU A 291 21.84 -0.91 -13.40
N ALA A 292 23.03 -0.43 -13.01
CA ALA A 292 23.37 1.00 -13.00
C ALA A 292 23.29 1.63 -14.40
N LEU A 293 23.74 0.90 -15.42
CA LEU A 293 23.67 1.33 -16.82
C LEU A 293 22.23 1.32 -17.38
N ALA A 294 21.42 0.34 -16.98
CA ALA A 294 20.03 0.24 -17.40
C ALA A 294 19.18 1.41 -16.86
N ILE A 295 19.48 1.86 -15.64
CA ILE A 295 18.76 2.97 -15.00
C ILE A 295 19.12 4.31 -15.67
N SER A 296 20.39 4.55 -15.99
CA SER A 296 20.83 5.80 -16.64
C SER A 296 20.32 5.96 -18.09
N ALA A 297 20.03 4.86 -18.79
CA ALA A 297 19.64 4.88 -20.20
C ALA A 297 18.15 5.17 -20.44
N GLY A 298 17.32 5.19 -19.39
CA GLY A 298 15.86 5.22 -19.53
C GLY A 298 15.33 3.92 -20.16
N ASN A 299 14.08 3.58 -19.91
CA ASN A 299 13.45 2.28 -20.22
C ASN A 299 13.43 1.81 -21.71
N ASN A 300 14.16 2.44 -22.61
CA ASN A 300 14.27 2.09 -24.02
C ASN A 300 15.69 1.70 -24.40
N SER A 301 16.08 0.44 -24.13
CA SER A 301 16.93 -0.38 -25.00
C SER A 301 17.24 -1.73 -24.33
N TYR A 302 16.22 -2.57 -24.19
CA TYR A 302 16.44 -4.00 -23.96
C TYR A 302 16.90 -4.65 -25.26
N ARG A 303 18.17 -4.44 -25.62
CA ARG A 303 18.89 -5.35 -26.50
C ARG A 303 20.39 -5.16 -26.32
N THR A 304 21.03 -6.31 -26.10
CA THR A 304 22.47 -6.60 -26.24
C THR A 304 23.45 -6.00 -25.25
N ALA A 305 23.81 -6.80 -24.23
CA ALA A 305 25.21 -7.16 -23.95
C ALA A 305 25.29 -8.36 -22.96
N ASN A 306 25.10 -9.57 -23.51
CA ASN A 306 25.59 -10.81 -22.91
C ASN A 306 27.11 -10.94 -23.13
N SER A 307 27.87 -9.94 -22.68
CA SER A 307 29.29 -10.10 -22.41
C SER A 307 29.49 -9.96 -20.91
N ALA A 308 29.84 -11.08 -20.26
CA ALA A 308 30.47 -11.04 -18.95
C ALA A 308 31.89 -10.52 -19.17
N VAL A 309 32.04 -9.21 -19.37
CA VAL A 309 33.35 -8.59 -19.20
C VAL A 309 33.57 -8.56 -17.69
N ILE A 310 34.52 -9.37 -17.23
CA ILE A 310 35.05 -9.29 -15.86
C ILE A 310 35.72 -7.91 -15.76
N GLN A 311 34.93 -6.87 -15.49
CA GLN A 311 35.46 -5.59 -15.07
C GLN A 311 35.95 -5.75 -13.64
N MET A 312 37.20 -5.35 -13.41
CA MET A 312 37.79 -5.20 -12.09
C MET A 312 36.77 -4.51 -11.15
N PRO A 313 36.63 -4.94 -9.88
CA PRO A 313 35.60 -4.43 -8.97
C PRO A 313 35.50 -2.90 -8.91
N ASN A 314 36.65 -2.21 -8.99
CA ASN A 314 36.75 -0.75 -8.93
C ASN A 314 36.23 -0.01 -10.18
N TYR A 315 36.03 -0.72 -11.30
CA TYR A 315 35.63 -0.13 -12.58
C TYR A 315 34.18 -0.45 -12.94
N LYS A 316 33.43 -1.08 -12.03
CA LYS A 316 31.99 -1.27 -12.21
C LYS A 316 31.29 0.10 -12.15
N PRO A 317 30.34 0.37 -13.07
CA PRO A 317 29.53 1.58 -13.02
C PRO A 317 28.63 1.57 -11.78
N LEU A 318 28.50 2.71 -11.11
CA LEU A 318 27.72 2.95 -9.90
C LEU A 318 26.64 4.00 -10.18
N PHE A 319 25.45 3.81 -9.61
CA PHE A 319 24.34 4.74 -9.72
C PHE A 319 23.59 4.86 -8.39
N SER A 320 23.43 6.07 -7.86
CA SER A 320 22.59 6.35 -6.69
C SER A 320 21.13 6.60 -7.10
N PHE A 321 20.18 6.13 -6.29
CA PHE A 321 18.76 6.48 -6.44
C PHE A 321 18.34 7.76 -5.71
N VAL A 322 19.25 8.34 -4.93
CA VAL A 322 18.96 9.49 -4.07
C VAL A 322 18.99 10.77 -4.91
N SER A 323 17.92 11.56 -4.87
CA SER A 323 17.90 12.88 -5.50
C SER A 323 18.60 13.92 -4.63
N THR A 324 19.15 14.96 -5.26
CA THR A 324 19.82 16.06 -4.56
C THR A 324 18.89 16.75 -3.54
N GLU A 325 17.60 16.85 -3.84
CA GLU A 325 16.58 17.40 -2.93
C GLU A 325 16.40 16.53 -1.68
N THR A 326 16.21 15.22 -1.86
CA THR A 326 16.07 14.28 -0.73
C THR A 326 17.34 14.22 0.13
N LEU A 327 18.51 14.36 -0.49
CA LEU A 327 19.78 14.40 0.22
C LEU A 327 19.90 15.68 1.07
N THR A 328 19.52 16.85 0.54
CA THR A 328 19.57 18.11 1.30
C THR A 328 18.68 18.07 2.54
N GLU A 329 17.44 17.60 2.39
CA GLU A 329 16.50 17.45 3.51
C GLU A 329 17.02 16.46 4.57
N CYS A 330 17.64 15.36 4.13
CA CYS A 330 18.23 14.39 5.03
C CYS A 330 19.44 14.97 5.79
N LEU A 331 20.31 15.72 5.12
CA LEU A 331 21.50 16.30 5.74
C LEU A 331 21.15 17.33 6.82
N ASP A 332 20.09 18.11 6.61
CA ASP A 332 19.60 19.09 7.57
C ASP A 332 19.02 18.42 8.82
N ALA A 333 18.32 17.30 8.65
CA ALA A 333 17.76 16.51 9.75
C ALA A 333 18.78 15.60 10.46
N TYR A 334 19.93 15.30 9.84
CA TYR A 334 20.89 14.32 10.37
C TYR A 334 21.64 14.84 11.63
N PRO A 335 21.63 14.10 12.76
CA PRO A 335 22.30 14.53 13.99
C PRO A 335 23.83 14.46 13.84
N ASN A 336 24.54 15.52 14.23
CA ASN A 336 26.01 15.62 14.19
C ASN A 336 26.64 15.53 12.77
N CYS A 337 25.91 15.93 11.73
CA CYS A 337 26.48 16.05 10.39
C CYS A 337 27.57 17.14 10.34
N PRO A 338 28.75 16.88 9.72
CA PRO A 338 29.77 17.91 9.52
C PRO A 338 29.19 19.13 8.78
N VAL A 339 29.44 20.32 9.31
CA VAL A 339 28.89 21.59 8.77
C VAL A 339 29.41 21.82 7.35
N GLU A 340 30.64 21.40 7.10
CA GLU A 340 31.31 21.49 5.81
C GLU A 340 30.64 20.61 4.75
N LEU A 341 30.12 19.43 5.14
CA LEU A 341 29.37 18.56 4.24
C LEU A 341 28.02 19.19 3.88
N ARG A 342 27.31 19.74 4.86
CA ARG A 342 26.06 20.47 4.61
C ARG A 342 26.28 21.63 3.65
N PHE A 343 27.29 22.45 3.92
CA PHE A 343 27.62 23.58 3.04
C PHE A 343 27.98 23.12 1.63
N TRP A 344 28.75 22.04 1.50
CA TRP A 344 29.21 21.55 0.20
C TRP A 344 28.09 21.01 -0.70
N VAL A 345 27.08 20.36 -0.12
CA VAL A 345 25.92 19.84 -0.86
C VAL A 345 24.94 20.98 -1.22
N HIS A 346 24.77 21.97 -0.34
CA HIS A 346 23.98 23.17 -0.64
C HIS A 346 24.68 24.08 -1.68
N SER A 347 26.01 24.09 -1.68
CA SER A 347 26.78 24.84 -2.65
C SER A 347 26.77 24.13 -4.00
N ARG A 348 26.02 24.68 -4.96
CA ARG A 348 26.08 24.28 -6.38
C ARG A 348 27.41 24.65 -7.05
N THR A 349 28.40 25.11 -6.28
CA THR A 349 29.74 25.41 -6.76
C THR A 349 30.50 24.11 -7.00
N TYR A 350 30.91 23.96 -8.26
CA TYR A 350 31.75 22.89 -8.79
C TYR A 350 33.23 23.20 -8.61
#